data_AF-A0A7S3P2S0-F1
#
_entry.id   AF-A0A7S3P2S0-F1
#
_cell.length_a   1.000
_cell.length_b   1.000
_cell.length_c   1.000
_cell.angle_alpha   90.00
_cell.angle_beta   90.00
_cell.angle_gamma   90.00
#
_symmetry.space_group_name_H-M   'P 1'
#
loop_
_entity.id
_entity.type
_entity.pdbx_description
1 polymer ?
#
loop_
_entity_poly.entity_id
_entity_poly.type
_entity_poly.pdbx_seq_one_letter_code
_entity_poly.pdbx_strand_id
1 'polypeptide(L)'
;SNQDVINIDGSEEEGGGQMFRMSVALAQILAKPLVVSNIRANRKPPGLKDQHLVGLKAMIEMSNAESTGAKMGSSEVYFESEGTIENKEISAECKGAGSMQLLLQVLLPAIIFAKNPEREETTVHMKGGSIGNWAPSYVSINHILKPLLANFGVDFSYSVKKHGFFPDVRGSCDLVATPSELPLRPIDFTKRAPVVSVDLRSVYCNKHMKEAYESQISGGLIPSLNEKLSELGLEVTEHSEYCEIKNPRAKAATLYC
;
A
#
# COMPACT_ATOMS: atom_id res chain seq x y z
N SER A 1 20.91 -26.94 -2.56
CA SER A 1 20.19 -27.69 -1.51
C SER A 1 18.75 -27.83 -1.97
N ASN A 2 18.13 -28.99 -1.80
CA ASN A 2 16.73 -29.19 -2.18
C ASN A 2 15.87 -28.45 -1.12
N GLN A 3 15.54 -27.19 -1.36
CA GLN A 3 14.66 -26.46 -0.46
C GLN A 3 13.23 -26.95 -0.71
N ASP A 4 12.55 -27.39 0.35
CA ASP A 4 11.16 -27.85 0.24
C ASP A 4 10.27 -26.70 -0.28
N VAL A 5 9.60 -26.95 -1.40
CA VAL A 5 8.67 -26.01 -2.02
C VAL A 5 7.48 -25.78 -1.10
N ILE A 6 7.20 -24.51 -0.78
CA ILE A 6 6.01 -24.12 -0.02
C ILE A 6 4.82 -24.12 -0.96
N ASN A 7 3.76 -24.84 -0.59
CA ASN A 7 2.50 -24.88 -1.32
C ASN A 7 1.42 -24.15 -0.54
N ILE A 8 0.72 -23.21 -1.18
CA ILE A 8 -0.37 -22.44 -0.58
C ILE A 8 -1.61 -22.54 -1.46
N ASP A 9 -2.74 -22.96 -0.87
CA ASP A 9 -4.04 -22.95 -1.54
C ASP A 9 -4.70 -21.58 -1.38
N GLY A 10 -4.84 -20.86 -2.50
CA GLY A 10 -5.41 -19.52 -2.52
C GLY A 10 -6.93 -19.42 -2.39
N SER A 11 -7.61 -20.55 -2.18
CA SER A 11 -9.03 -20.61 -1.83
C SER A 11 -9.26 -20.59 -0.31
N GLU A 12 -8.23 -20.82 0.50
CA GLU A 12 -8.34 -20.83 1.96
C GLU A 12 -8.64 -19.42 2.53
N GLU A 13 -9.24 -19.41 3.72
CA GLU A 13 -9.64 -18.21 4.47
C GLU A 13 -10.48 -17.24 3.63
N GLU A 14 -10.07 -15.97 3.51
CA GLU A 14 -10.81 -14.95 2.77
C GLU A 14 -10.78 -15.16 1.23
N GLY A 15 -9.96 -16.08 0.72
CA GLY A 15 -9.72 -16.29 -0.71
C GLY A 15 -9.37 -14.98 -1.45
N GLY A 16 -8.73 -14.06 -0.73
CA GLY A 16 -8.51 -12.68 -1.15
C GLY A 16 -7.16 -12.47 -1.85
N GLY A 17 -6.90 -11.23 -2.25
CA GLY A 17 -5.61 -10.85 -2.83
C GLY A 17 -4.47 -10.72 -1.82
N GLN A 18 -4.79 -10.63 -0.53
CA GLN A 18 -3.82 -10.41 0.54
C GLN A 18 -2.91 -11.62 0.75
N MET A 19 -3.49 -12.83 0.82
CA MET A 19 -2.73 -14.08 0.88
C MET A 19 -1.66 -14.09 -0.21
N PHE A 20 -2.04 -13.89 -1.47
CA PHE A 20 -1.09 -13.92 -2.58
C PHE A 20 0.07 -12.92 -2.41
N ARG A 21 -0.24 -11.67 -2.02
CA ARG A 21 0.79 -10.63 -1.81
C ARG A 21 1.76 -10.99 -0.70
N MET A 22 1.24 -11.48 0.43
CA MET A 22 2.05 -11.85 1.58
C MET A 22 2.86 -13.13 1.32
N SER A 23 2.29 -14.10 0.62
CA SER A 23 2.98 -15.34 0.24
C SER A 23 4.22 -15.05 -0.61
N VAL A 24 4.08 -14.21 -1.64
CA VAL A 24 5.22 -13.79 -2.49
C VAL A 24 6.26 -13.03 -1.68
N ALA A 25 5.84 -12.06 -0.85
CA ALA A 25 6.78 -11.31 0.00
C ALA A 25 7.53 -12.23 0.97
N LEU A 26 6.85 -13.18 1.62
CA LEU A 26 7.47 -14.11 2.55
C LEU A 26 8.38 -15.12 1.84
N ALA A 27 8.01 -15.61 0.66
CA ALA A 27 8.87 -16.48 -0.13
C ALA A 27 10.19 -15.79 -0.51
N GLN A 28 10.10 -14.51 -0.90
CA GLN A 28 11.28 -13.65 -1.10
C GLN A 28 12.11 -13.52 0.19
N ILE A 29 11.51 -13.15 1.31
CA ILE A 29 12.22 -12.94 2.58
C ILE A 29 12.91 -14.23 3.06
N LEU A 30 12.20 -15.35 2.97
CA LEU A 30 12.68 -16.64 3.44
C LEU A 30 13.65 -17.31 2.45
N ALA A 31 13.74 -16.79 1.21
CA ALA A 31 14.42 -17.43 0.09
C ALA A 31 14.00 -18.90 -0.02
N LYS A 32 12.70 -19.12 -0.25
CA LYS A 32 12.10 -20.45 -0.42
C LYS A 32 11.20 -20.50 -1.65
N PRO A 33 11.24 -21.58 -2.44
CA PRO A 33 10.33 -21.75 -3.56
C PRO A 33 8.87 -21.78 -3.09
N LEU A 34 7.98 -21.18 -3.86
CA LEU A 34 6.58 -21.03 -3.58
C LEU A 34 5.73 -21.45 -4.78
N VAL A 35 4.70 -22.26 -4.52
CA VAL A 35 3.57 -22.47 -5.41
C VAL A 35 2.31 -21.94 -4.72
N VAL A 36 1.61 -21.02 -5.36
CA VAL A 36 0.27 -20.60 -4.95
C VAL A 36 -0.73 -21.10 -5.98
N SER A 37 -1.61 -22.02 -5.60
CA SER A 37 -2.70 -22.52 -6.43
C SER A 37 -4.02 -21.80 -6.09
N ASN A 38 -5.08 -22.04 -6.87
CA ASN A 38 -6.44 -21.52 -6.60
C ASN A 38 -6.52 -20.01 -6.30
N ILE A 39 -5.65 -19.19 -6.91
CA ILE A 39 -5.52 -17.78 -6.59
C ILE A 39 -6.87 -17.08 -6.75
N ARG A 40 -7.40 -16.53 -5.64
CA ARG A 40 -8.66 -15.81 -5.60
C ARG A 40 -9.85 -16.62 -6.12
N ALA A 41 -9.86 -17.95 -5.95
CA ALA A 41 -10.93 -18.82 -6.43
C ALA A 41 -12.33 -18.39 -5.95
N ASN A 42 -12.41 -17.87 -4.71
CA ASN A 42 -13.68 -17.41 -4.10
C ASN A 42 -14.08 -15.97 -4.47
N ARG A 43 -13.43 -15.35 -5.47
CA ARG A 43 -13.71 -13.98 -5.90
C ARG A 43 -14.05 -13.92 -7.38
N LYS A 44 -14.87 -12.94 -7.78
CA LYS A 44 -15.21 -12.68 -9.18
C LYS A 44 -14.54 -11.41 -9.73
N PRO A 45 -13.88 -11.48 -10.91
CA PRO A 45 -13.30 -12.68 -11.50
C PRO A 45 -12.19 -13.29 -10.59
N PRO A 46 -11.91 -14.60 -10.71
CA PRO A 46 -10.82 -15.27 -9.99
C PRO A 46 -9.45 -14.96 -10.62
N GLY A 47 -8.38 -15.54 -10.06
CA GLY A 47 -7.01 -15.40 -10.54
C GLY A 47 -6.36 -14.05 -10.27
N LEU A 48 -5.15 -13.85 -10.79
CA LEU A 48 -4.42 -12.60 -10.67
C LEU A 48 -5.18 -11.44 -11.34
N LYS A 49 -5.53 -10.41 -10.56
CA LYS A 49 -5.89 -9.08 -11.10
C LYS A 49 -4.65 -8.19 -11.28
N ASP A 50 -4.84 -7.08 -11.98
CA ASP A 50 -3.84 -6.04 -12.29
C ASP A 50 -2.84 -5.76 -11.16
N GLN A 51 -3.29 -5.34 -9.98
CA GLN A 51 -2.38 -5.04 -8.85
C GLN A 51 -1.57 -6.25 -8.35
N HIS A 52 -2.10 -7.47 -8.44
CA HIS A 52 -1.37 -8.68 -8.03
C HIS A 52 -0.28 -8.99 -9.06
N LEU A 53 -0.63 -8.89 -10.34
CA LEU A 53 0.30 -9.11 -11.44
C LEU A 53 1.43 -8.07 -11.43
N VAL A 54 1.09 -6.79 -11.22
CA VAL A 54 2.08 -5.71 -11.14
C VAL A 54 3.00 -5.89 -9.94
N GLY A 55 2.45 -6.21 -8.77
CA GLY A 55 3.26 -6.50 -7.59
C GLY A 55 4.19 -7.71 -7.77
N LEU A 56 3.70 -8.80 -8.37
CA LEU A 56 4.52 -9.98 -8.69
C LEU A 56 5.64 -9.63 -9.66
N LYS A 57 5.34 -8.89 -10.74
CA LYS A 57 6.34 -8.49 -11.74
C LYS A 57 7.40 -7.56 -11.16
N ALA A 58 7.01 -6.59 -10.34
CA ALA A 58 7.93 -5.73 -9.64
C ALA A 58 8.82 -6.54 -8.68
N MET A 59 8.28 -7.55 -7.99
CA MET A 59 9.09 -8.46 -7.18
C MET A 59 10.10 -9.22 -8.02
N ILE A 60 9.64 -9.88 -9.10
CA ILE A 60 10.50 -10.64 -10.03
C ILE A 60 11.64 -9.77 -10.53
N GLU A 61 11.33 -8.54 -10.93
CA GLU A 61 12.32 -7.57 -11.38
C GLU A 61 13.31 -7.26 -10.25
N MET A 62 12.86 -6.80 -9.08
CA MET A 62 13.72 -6.45 -7.95
C MET A 62 14.64 -7.56 -7.46
N SER A 63 14.18 -8.82 -7.49
CA SER A 63 14.89 -9.95 -6.90
C SER A 63 15.53 -10.91 -7.90
N ASN A 64 15.42 -10.63 -9.21
CA ASN A 64 15.76 -11.58 -10.29
C ASN A 64 15.15 -12.97 -10.08
N ALA A 65 13.90 -13.03 -9.60
CA ALA A 65 13.26 -14.30 -9.29
C ALA A 65 12.93 -15.10 -10.55
N GLU A 66 12.97 -16.42 -10.43
CA GLU A 66 12.30 -17.30 -11.38
C GLU A 66 10.80 -17.37 -11.05
N SER A 67 9.94 -17.25 -12.07
CA SER A 67 8.51 -17.34 -11.86
C SER A 67 7.75 -17.82 -13.09
N THR A 68 6.74 -18.64 -12.87
CA THR A 68 5.75 -19.02 -13.89
C THR A 68 4.35 -18.58 -13.47
N GLY A 69 3.44 -18.44 -14.42
CA GLY A 69 2.06 -18.02 -14.13
C GLY A 69 1.87 -16.52 -13.89
N ALA A 70 2.90 -15.69 -14.09
CA ALA A 70 2.84 -14.23 -14.00
C ALA A 70 2.06 -13.56 -15.15
N LYS A 71 0.76 -13.89 -15.27
CA LYS A 71 -0.17 -13.38 -16.28
C LYS A 71 -1.54 -13.06 -15.70
N MET A 72 -2.26 -12.13 -16.34
CA MET A 72 -3.61 -11.76 -15.92
C MET A 72 -4.54 -12.99 -15.87
N GLY A 73 -5.30 -13.12 -14.80
CA GLY A 73 -6.24 -14.23 -14.60
C GLY A 73 -5.60 -15.56 -14.24
N SER A 74 -4.28 -15.65 -14.05
CA SER A 74 -3.64 -16.92 -13.63
C SER A 74 -4.20 -17.37 -12.28
N SER A 75 -4.56 -18.65 -12.19
CA SER A 75 -4.99 -19.31 -10.95
C SER A 75 -3.83 -19.95 -10.20
N GLU A 76 -2.66 -20.04 -10.82
CA GLU A 76 -1.46 -20.64 -10.24
C GLU A 76 -0.23 -19.80 -10.56
N VAL A 77 0.69 -19.70 -9.61
CA VAL A 77 1.99 -19.04 -9.73
C VAL A 77 3.06 -19.88 -9.04
N TYR A 78 4.17 -20.09 -9.74
CA TYR A 78 5.45 -20.48 -9.15
C TYR A 78 6.31 -19.24 -8.93
N PHE A 79 7.03 -19.16 -7.83
CA PHE A 79 7.99 -18.09 -7.53
C PHE A 79 9.16 -18.64 -6.73
N GLU A 80 10.39 -18.32 -7.13
CA GLU A 80 11.61 -18.68 -6.43
C GLU A 80 12.66 -17.57 -6.55
N SER A 81 13.32 -17.25 -5.44
CA SER A 81 14.40 -16.26 -5.39
C SER A 81 15.43 -16.58 -4.30
N GLU A 82 16.60 -15.96 -4.42
CA GLU A 82 17.71 -16.10 -3.45
C GLU A 82 17.50 -15.25 -2.16
N GLY A 83 16.42 -14.46 -2.12
CA GLY A 83 16.12 -13.51 -1.04
C GLY A 83 16.97 -12.25 -1.03
N THR A 84 17.75 -12.03 -2.07
CA THR A 84 18.42 -10.76 -2.36
C THR A 84 17.49 -9.85 -3.16
N ILE A 85 17.68 -8.54 -3.04
CA ILE A 85 17.06 -7.53 -3.90
C ILE A 85 18.20 -6.68 -4.45
N GLU A 86 18.20 -6.49 -5.77
CA GLU A 86 19.08 -5.55 -6.44
C GLU A 86 18.60 -4.13 -6.21
N ASN A 87 19.55 -3.23 -5.99
CA ASN A 87 19.27 -1.81 -5.87
C ASN A 87 19.00 -1.24 -7.25
N LYS A 88 17.77 -0.80 -7.47
CA LYS A 88 17.35 -0.19 -8.73
C LYS A 88 16.16 0.72 -8.56
N GLU A 89 16.04 1.60 -9.54
CA GLU A 89 14.85 2.38 -9.80
C GLU A 89 13.97 1.59 -10.79
N ILE A 90 12.76 1.22 -10.35
CA ILE A 90 11.82 0.43 -11.16
C ILE A 90 10.44 1.07 -11.24
N SER A 91 9.63 0.62 -12.20
CA SER A 91 8.27 1.10 -12.41
C SER A 91 7.23 0.00 -12.17
N ALA A 92 6.25 0.28 -11.32
CA ALA A 92 5.13 -0.61 -11.01
C ALA A 92 3.79 0.05 -11.36
N GLU A 93 3.35 -0.14 -12.60
CA GLU A 93 2.17 0.55 -13.14
C GLU A 93 0.95 -0.37 -13.28
N CYS A 94 -0.05 -0.15 -12.43
CA CYS A 94 -1.39 -0.68 -12.63
C CYS A 94 -2.04 0.00 -13.85
N LYS A 95 -2.61 -0.81 -14.73
CA LYS A 95 -3.37 -0.35 -15.90
C LYS A 95 -4.70 0.28 -15.49
N GLY A 96 -5.33 -0.26 -14.45
CA GLY A 96 -6.65 0.16 -13.98
C GLY A 96 -6.63 0.85 -12.62
N ALA A 97 -7.72 0.65 -11.88
CA ALA A 97 -7.92 1.16 -10.51
C ALA A 97 -7.21 0.32 -9.43
N GLY A 98 -6.24 -0.52 -9.79
CA GLY A 98 -5.48 -1.32 -8.82
C GLY A 98 -4.77 -0.41 -7.83
N SER A 99 -4.93 -0.66 -6.53
CA SER A 99 -4.42 0.25 -5.50
C SER A 99 -2.90 0.20 -5.40
N MET A 100 -2.26 1.38 -5.45
CA MET A 100 -0.82 1.51 -5.23
C MET A 100 -0.44 1.15 -3.78
N GLN A 101 -1.28 1.50 -2.81
CA GLN A 101 -1.06 1.17 -1.40
C GLN A 101 -1.05 -0.34 -1.14
N LEU A 102 -1.81 -1.11 -1.92
CA LEU A 102 -1.75 -2.58 -1.82
C LEU A 102 -0.46 -3.16 -2.39
N LEU A 103 0.25 -2.46 -3.28
CA LEU A 103 1.59 -2.90 -3.73
C LEU A 103 2.60 -2.86 -2.58
N LEU A 104 2.45 -1.96 -1.61
CA LEU A 104 3.34 -1.94 -0.43
C LEU A 104 3.31 -3.27 0.34
N GLN A 105 2.18 -3.98 0.37
CA GLN A 105 2.09 -5.26 1.08
C GLN A 105 3.01 -6.34 0.50
N VAL A 106 3.33 -6.26 -0.79
CA VAL A 106 4.27 -7.20 -1.42
C VAL A 106 5.68 -6.64 -1.48
N LEU A 107 5.84 -5.35 -1.77
CA LEU A 107 7.16 -4.75 -2.02
C LEU A 107 7.89 -4.34 -0.73
N LEU A 108 7.21 -3.66 0.20
CA LEU A 108 7.87 -3.03 1.34
C LEU A 108 8.50 -4.07 2.30
N PRO A 109 7.80 -5.15 2.73
CA PRO A 109 8.42 -6.17 3.56
C PRO A 109 9.65 -6.81 2.90
N ALA A 110 9.56 -7.07 1.59
CA ALA A 110 10.67 -7.67 0.86
C ALA A 110 11.91 -6.78 0.82
N ILE A 111 11.75 -5.47 0.63
CA ILE A 111 12.85 -4.50 0.66
C ILE A 111 13.44 -4.40 2.08
N ILE A 112 12.60 -4.28 3.11
CA ILE A 112 13.02 -4.16 4.52
C ILE A 112 13.93 -5.32 4.93
N PHE A 113 13.58 -6.55 4.53
CA PHE A 113 14.26 -7.78 4.94
C PHE A 113 15.20 -8.34 3.87
N ALA A 114 15.46 -7.61 2.79
CA ALA A 114 16.34 -8.07 1.73
C ALA A 114 17.75 -8.37 2.26
N LYS A 115 18.34 -9.49 1.81
CA LYS A 115 19.74 -9.83 2.09
C LYS A 115 20.65 -8.95 1.24
N ASN A 116 20.81 -7.68 1.61
CA ASN A 116 21.67 -6.74 0.90
C ASN A 116 22.73 -6.17 1.86
N PRO A 117 24.00 -6.59 1.73
CA PRO A 117 25.07 -6.14 2.63
C PRO A 117 25.38 -4.65 2.52
N GLU A 118 25.07 -4.02 1.38
CA GLU A 118 25.37 -2.61 1.12
C GLU A 118 24.22 -1.68 1.54
N ARG A 119 23.04 -2.24 1.87
CA ARG A 119 21.84 -1.52 2.33
C ARG A 119 21.45 -0.32 1.45
N GLU A 120 21.76 -0.39 0.16
CA GLU A 120 21.44 0.72 -0.73
C GLU A 120 19.92 0.83 -0.96
N GLU A 121 19.54 1.99 -1.47
CA GLU A 121 18.14 2.39 -1.62
C GLU A 121 17.49 1.73 -2.84
N THR A 122 16.25 1.28 -2.67
CA THR A 122 15.37 0.85 -3.77
C THR A 122 14.27 1.89 -3.96
N THR A 123 14.10 2.34 -5.21
CA THR A 123 13.03 3.27 -5.59
C THR A 123 12.04 2.59 -6.52
N VAL A 124 10.75 2.64 -6.16
CA VAL A 124 9.65 2.10 -6.97
C VAL A 124 8.68 3.23 -7.32
N HIS A 125 8.63 3.56 -8.61
CA HIS A 125 7.64 4.48 -9.17
C HIS A 125 6.34 3.75 -9.45
N MET A 126 5.31 4.07 -8.67
CA MET A 126 4.00 3.44 -8.80
C MET A 126 2.99 4.34 -9.51
N LYS A 127 2.17 3.72 -10.36
CA LYS A 127 0.97 4.35 -10.94
C LYS A 127 -0.22 3.42 -10.76
N GLY A 128 -1.38 3.96 -10.41
CA GLY A 128 -2.57 3.16 -10.14
C GLY A 128 -3.61 3.89 -9.31
N GLY A 129 -4.60 3.17 -8.80
CA GLY A 129 -5.61 3.67 -7.89
C GLY A 129 -4.98 4.32 -6.66
N SER A 130 -5.21 5.62 -6.46
CA SER A 130 -4.65 6.37 -5.33
C SER A 130 -5.59 6.51 -4.13
N ILE A 131 -6.90 6.51 -4.39
CA ILE A 131 -7.97 6.62 -3.40
C ILE A 131 -9.00 5.55 -3.76
N GLY A 132 -9.29 4.63 -2.84
CA GLY A 132 -10.24 3.54 -3.08
C GLY A 132 -10.78 2.93 -1.79
N ASN A 133 -12.02 2.44 -1.83
CA ASN A 133 -12.78 2.03 -0.64
C ASN A 133 -12.29 0.73 0.01
N TRP A 134 -11.52 -0.09 -0.70
CA TRP A 134 -11.09 -1.43 -0.26
C TRP A 134 -9.56 -1.55 -0.17
N ALA A 135 -8.89 -0.43 0.04
CA ALA A 135 -7.46 -0.32 0.21
C ALA A 135 -7.11 0.74 1.26
N PRO A 136 -5.95 0.65 1.91
CA PRO A 136 -5.44 1.71 2.77
C PRO A 136 -5.33 3.03 2.00
N SER A 137 -5.57 4.15 2.67
CA SER A 137 -5.32 5.47 2.10
C SER A 137 -3.85 5.85 2.22
N TYR A 138 -3.41 6.83 1.44
CA TYR A 138 -2.07 7.41 1.63
C TYR A 138 -1.89 8.01 3.04
N VAL A 139 -2.98 8.49 3.66
CA VAL A 139 -2.97 8.96 5.06
C VAL A 139 -2.62 7.82 6.00
N SER A 140 -3.26 6.64 5.82
CA SER A 140 -2.91 5.44 6.60
C SER A 140 -1.46 5.03 6.40
N ILE A 141 -0.89 5.20 5.20
CA ILE A 141 0.52 4.88 4.97
C ILE A 141 1.44 5.89 5.69
N ASN A 142 1.25 7.19 5.48
CA ASN A 142 2.18 8.22 5.95
C ASN A 142 2.02 8.58 7.44
N HIS A 143 0.81 8.50 7.98
CA HIS A 143 0.50 8.96 9.34
C HIS A 143 0.22 7.82 10.33
N ILE A 144 0.06 6.57 9.85
CA ILE A 144 -0.15 5.41 10.72
C ILE A 144 0.96 4.38 10.52
N LEU A 145 1.08 3.79 9.32
CA LEU A 145 2.02 2.71 9.06
C LEU A 145 3.49 3.16 9.17
N LYS A 146 3.86 4.29 8.57
CA LYS A 146 5.23 4.79 8.61
C LYS A 146 5.70 5.08 10.04
N PRO A 147 4.98 5.87 10.88
CA PRO A 147 5.36 6.07 12.28
C PRO A 147 5.39 4.77 13.07
N LEU A 148 4.46 3.86 12.81
CA LEU A 148 4.44 2.53 13.44
C LEU A 148 5.74 1.77 13.15
N LEU A 149 6.11 1.64 11.87
CA LEU A 149 7.31 0.91 11.45
C LEU A 149 8.61 1.60 11.87
N ALA A 150 8.62 2.93 12.03
CA ALA A 150 9.76 3.65 12.58
C ALA A 150 10.14 3.18 14.00
N ASN A 151 9.17 2.76 14.83
CA ASN A 151 9.45 2.17 16.14
C ASN A 151 10.27 0.87 16.05
N PHE A 152 10.10 0.11 14.96
CA PHE A 152 10.91 -1.09 14.66
C PHE A 152 12.30 -0.77 14.10
N GLY A 153 12.60 0.51 13.80
CA GLY A 153 13.85 0.92 13.13
C GLY A 153 13.78 0.87 11.61
N VAL A 154 12.58 0.72 11.05
CA VAL A 154 12.36 0.74 9.60
C VAL A 154 12.23 2.19 9.13
N ASP A 155 12.93 2.53 8.05
CA ASP A 155 12.76 3.80 7.34
C ASP A 155 12.34 3.58 5.88
N PHE A 156 11.36 4.36 5.46
CA PHE A 156 10.90 4.43 4.07
C PHE A 156 10.20 5.76 3.82
N SER A 157 10.17 6.20 2.57
CA SER A 157 9.36 7.32 2.12
C SER A 157 8.24 6.83 1.19
N TYR A 158 7.06 7.42 1.33
CA TYR A 158 5.93 7.20 0.43
C TYR A 158 5.36 8.55 0.02
N SER A 159 5.72 8.97 -1.19
CA SER A 159 5.46 10.32 -1.69
C SER A 159 4.41 10.28 -2.79
N VAL A 160 3.18 10.72 -2.48
CA VAL A 160 2.16 10.90 -3.52
C VAL A 160 2.54 12.08 -4.40
N LYS A 161 2.71 11.83 -5.70
CA LYS A 161 3.01 12.87 -6.70
C LYS A 161 1.75 13.39 -7.38
N LYS A 162 0.74 12.54 -7.49
CA LYS A 162 -0.55 12.87 -8.09
C LYS A 162 -1.65 12.03 -7.46
N HIS A 163 -2.70 12.68 -6.99
CA HIS A 163 -3.95 12.01 -6.65
C HIS A 163 -4.79 11.73 -7.92
N GLY A 164 -5.44 10.58 -7.92
CA GLY A 164 -6.44 10.16 -8.89
C GLY A 164 -7.82 10.11 -8.23
N PHE A 165 -8.80 10.68 -8.91
CA PHE A 165 -10.17 10.87 -8.41
C PHE A 165 -11.17 10.38 -9.46
N PHE A 166 -12.30 9.83 -9.03
CA PHE A 166 -13.33 9.36 -9.96
C PHE A 166 -13.71 10.46 -10.97
N PRO A 167 -13.78 10.17 -12.29
CA PRO A 167 -13.74 8.84 -12.91
C PRO A 167 -12.33 8.29 -13.21
N ASP A 168 -11.28 9.12 -13.18
CA ASP A 168 -9.89 8.69 -13.37
C ASP A 168 -9.18 8.57 -12.03
N VAL A 169 -9.33 7.41 -11.40
CA VAL A 169 -8.76 7.12 -10.08
C VAL A 169 -7.24 6.92 -10.10
N ARG A 170 -6.58 7.05 -11.27
CA ARG A 170 -5.15 6.83 -11.42
C ARG A 170 -4.34 8.03 -10.92
N GLY A 171 -3.63 7.81 -9.83
CA GLY A 171 -2.57 8.67 -9.32
C GLY A 171 -1.18 8.09 -9.58
N SER A 172 -0.18 8.73 -8.98
CA SER A 172 1.20 8.26 -8.95
C SER A 172 1.85 8.57 -7.61
N CYS A 173 2.74 7.68 -7.19
CA CYS A 173 3.51 7.83 -5.96
C CYS A 173 4.86 7.13 -6.08
N ASP A 174 5.83 7.60 -5.30
CA ASP A 174 7.14 6.98 -5.19
C ASP A 174 7.27 6.31 -3.83
N LEU A 175 7.67 5.04 -3.83
CA LEU A 175 8.16 4.34 -2.65
C LEU A 175 9.68 4.34 -2.70
N VAL A 176 10.31 4.80 -1.64
CA VAL A 176 11.76 4.75 -1.46
C VAL A 176 12.02 4.05 -0.15
N ALA A 177 12.78 2.96 -0.16
CA ALA A 177 13.06 2.19 1.05
C ALA A 177 14.47 1.59 1.00
N THR A 178 15.07 1.43 2.17
CA THR A 178 16.35 0.75 2.35
C THR A 178 16.15 -0.53 3.17
N PRO A 179 16.98 -1.56 2.95
CA PRO A 179 17.05 -2.70 3.85
C PRO A 179 17.32 -2.25 5.29
N SER A 180 16.54 -2.77 6.22
CA SER A 180 16.65 -2.42 7.64
C SER A 180 17.78 -3.19 8.31
N GLU A 181 18.29 -2.65 9.42
CA GLU A 181 19.18 -3.41 10.29
C GLU A 181 18.38 -4.52 10.97
N LEU A 182 18.90 -5.75 10.89
CA LEU A 182 18.26 -6.92 11.47
C LEU A 182 19.04 -7.43 12.69
N PRO A 183 18.36 -7.91 13.75
CA PRO A 183 16.90 -7.99 13.90
C PRO A 183 16.26 -6.60 14.09
N LEU A 184 15.00 -6.46 13.66
CA LEU A 184 14.22 -5.26 13.91
C LEU A 184 14.08 -5.02 15.43
N ARG A 185 13.92 -3.75 15.82
CA ARG A 185 13.74 -3.38 17.22
C ARG A 185 12.40 -3.92 17.75
N PRO A 186 12.39 -4.62 18.89
CA PRO A 186 11.13 -5.05 19.51
C PRO A 186 10.38 -3.84 20.05
N ILE A 187 9.05 -3.95 20.05
CA ILE A 187 8.13 -2.93 20.57
C ILE A 187 7.11 -3.57 21.50
N ASP A 188 6.55 -2.79 22.43
CA ASP A 188 5.47 -3.23 23.31
C ASP A 188 4.26 -2.29 23.15
N PHE A 189 3.20 -2.81 22.51
CA PHE A 189 1.90 -2.14 22.40
C PHE A 189 0.80 -2.89 23.15
N THR A 190 1.14 -3.63 24.20
CA THR A 190 0.15 -4.29 25.06
C THR A 190 -0.76 -3.31 25.80
N LYS A 191 -0.31 -2.06 25.98
CA LYS A 191 -1.10 -0.98 26.56
C LYS A 191 -1.26 0.16 25.57
N ARG A 192 -2.52 0.53 25.30
CA ARG A 192 -2.85 1.71 24.52
C ARG A 192 -2.64 2.97 25.37
N ALA A 193 -1.84 3.90 24.87
CA ALA A 193 -1.72 5.23 25.46
C ALA A 193 -3.05 6.02 25.33
N PRO A 194 -3.35 6.96 26.24
CA PRO A 194 -4.51 7.83 26.08
C PRO A 194 -4.44 8.60 24.76
N VAL A 195 -5.61 8.88 24.19
CA VAL A 195 -5.71 9.75 23.01
C VAL A 195 -5.40 11.17 23.48
N VAL A 196 -4.45 11.83 22.81
CA VAL A 196 -4.01 13.19 23.15
C VAL A 196 -4.55 14.25 22.19
N SER A 197 -4.74 13.88 20.93
CA SER A 197 -5.25 14.75 19.88
C SER A 197 -5.86 13.93 18.74
N VAL A 198 -6.57 14.62 17.85
CA VAL A 198 -7.14 14.06 16.62
C VAL A 198 -6.69 14.91 15.42
N ASP A 199 -6.17 14.26 14.39
CA ASP A 199 -5.81 14.89 13.12
C ASP A 199 -6.90 14.61 12.07
N LEU A 200 -7.60 15.64 11.64
CA LEU A 200 -8.53 15.58 10.53
C LEU A 200 -7.80 15.92 9.23
N ARG A 201 -7.79 15.00 8.26
CA ARG A 201 -7.10 15.20 6.98
C ARG A 201 -8.07 15.07 5.83
N SER A 202 -8.18 16.10 5.00
CA SER A 202 -9.05 16.08 3.83
C SER A 202 -8.28 16.26 2.53
N VAL A 203 -8.78 15.62 1.47
CA VAL A 203 -8.30 15.84 0.10
C VAL A 203 -9.51 16.06 -0.79
N TYR A 204 -9.47 17.12 -1.60
CA TYR A 204 -10.53 17.44 -2.54
C TYR A 204 -9.97 17.99 -3.86
N CYS A 205 -10.72 17.80 -4.95
CA CYS A 205 -10.26 18.15 -6.29
C CYS A 205 -11.17 19.14 -7.02
N ASN A 206 -10.58 20.00 -7.85
CA ASN A 206 -11.24 20.95 -8.75
C ASN A 206 -12.06 22.05 -8.06
N LYS A 207 -12.08 23.23 -8.70
CA LYS A 207 -12.78 24.41 -8.18
C LYS A 207 -14.27 24.19 -7.93
N HIS A 208 -14.97 23.45 -8.80
CA HIS A 208 -16.41 23.22 -8.66
C HIS A 208 -16.76 22.32 -7.46
N MET A 209 -15.81 21.54 -6.94
CA MET A 209 -16.01 20.80 -5.69
C MET A 209 -15.58 21.60 -4.47
N LYS A 210 -14.85 22.71 -4.64
CA LYS A 210 -14.42 23.57 -3.53
C LYS A 210 -15.62 24.10 -2.76
N GLU A 211 -16.64 24.61 -3.45
CA GLU A 211 -17.85 25.12 -2.79
C GLU A 211 -18.62 24.00 -2.05
N ALA A 212 -18.68 22.80 -2.62
CA ALA A 212 -19.29 21.64 -1.96
C ALA A 212 -18.48 21.19 -0.74
N TYR A 213 -17.15 21.18 -0.83
CA TYR A 213 -16.25 20.90 0.28
C TYR A 213 -16.40 21.94 1.39
N GLU A 214 -16.38 23.23 1.03
CA GLU A 214 -16.50 24.33 1.98
C GLU A 214 -17.86 24.32 2.68
N SER A 215 -18.95 24.07 1.97
CA SER A 215 -20.29 24.05 2.55
C SER A 215 -20.58 22.79 3.38
N GLN A 216 -20.21 21.61 2.90
CA GLN A 216 -20.62 20.34 3.54
C GLN A 216 -19.57 19.80 4.51
N ILE A 217 -18.29 19.91 4.17
CA ILE A 217 -17.19 19.33 4.97
C ILE A 217 -16.64 20.40 5.92
N SER A 218 -16.07 21.49 5.40
CA SER A 218 -15.42 22.52 6.20
C SER A 218 -16.40 23.33 7.06
N GLY A 219 -17.56 23.70 6.52
CA GLY A 219 -18.58 24.49 7.21
C GLY A 219 -19.64 23.67 7.94
N GLY A 220 -19.62 22.34 7.80
CA GLY A 220 -20.65 21.46 8.34
C GLY A 220 -20.07 20.33 9.20
N LEU A 221 -19.52 19.31 8.53
CA LEU A 221 -19.05 18.09 9.19
C LEU A 221 -17.90 18.34 10.18
N ILE A 222 -16.88 19.09 9.77
CA ILE A 222 -15.69 19.35 10.60
C ILE A 222 -16.05 20.10 11.88
N PRO A 223 -16.81 21.22 11.86
CA PRO A 223 -17.24 21.90 13.07
C PRO A 223 -18.04 21.00 14.02
N SER A 224 -18.97 20.20 13.49
CA SER A 224 -19.75 19.26 14.29
C SER A 224 -18.88 18.17 14.94
N LEU A 225 -17.83 17.73 14.24
CA LEU A 225 -16.88 16.77 14.79
C LEU A 225 -15.99 17.43 15.85
N ASN A 226 -15.49 18.64 15.60
CA ASN A 226 -14.67 19.40 16.54
C ASN A 226 -15.40 19.69 17.85
N GLU A 227 -16.68 20.06 17.79
CA GLU A 227 -17.52 20.27 18.97
C GLU A 227 -17.54 19.01 19.83
N LYS A 228 -17.88 17.86 19.23
CA LYS A 228 -17.93 16.56 19.93
C LYS A 228 -16.58 16.10 20.47
N LEU A 229 -15.49 16.33 19.74
CA LEU A 229 -14.14 15.95 20.18
C LEU A 229 -13.64 16.88 21.29
N SER A 230 -13.99 18.16 21.23
CA SER A 230 -13.67 19.15 22.27
C SER A 230 -14.42 18.87 23.57
N GLU A 231 -15.68 18.41 23.50
CA GLU A 231 -16.42 17.90 24.67
C GLU A 231 -15.71 16.73 25.38
N LEU A 232 -14.93 15.94 24.64
CA LEU A 232 -14.08 14.87 25.18
C LEU A 232 -12.71 15.37 25.65
N GLY A 233 -12.45 16.68 25.59
CA GLY A 233 -11.17 17.30 25.98
C GLY A 233 -10.03 17.02 24.99
N LEU A 234 -10.34 16.66 23.74
CA LEU A 234 -9.34 16.36 22.71
C LEU A 234 -9.03 17.59 21.86
N GLU A 235 -7.75 17.87 21.66
CA GLU A 235 -7.29 18.84 20.68
C GLU A 235 -7.49 18.30 19.26
N VAL A 236 -8.02 19.14 18.36
CA VAL A 236 -8.24 18.76 16.96
C VAL A 236 -7.42 19.64 16.04
N THR A 237 -6.63 19.00 15.17
CA THR A 237 -5.86 19.68 14.11
C THR A 237 -6.46 19.33 12.76
N GLU A 238 -6.67 20.33 11.92
CA GLU A 238 -7.22 20.16 10.58
C GLU A 238 -6.16 20.38 9.51
N HIS A 239 -6.14 19.49 8.52
CA HIS A 239 -5.33 19.61 7.32
C HIS A 239 -6.20 19.38 6.10
N SER A 240 -6.08 20.26 5.11
CA SER A 240 -6.79 20.13 3.85
C SER A 240 -5.85 20.28 2.67
N GLU A 241 -5.98 19.37 1.70
CA GLU A 241 -5.22 19.38 0.46
C GLU A 241 -6.16 19.62 -0.73
N TYR A 242 -5.86 20.67 -1.50
CA TYR A 242 -6.54 20.97 -2.76
C TYR A 242 -5.72 20.48 -3.95
N CYS A 243 -6.36 19.72 -4.84
CA CYS A 243 -5.75 19.27 -6.09
C CYS A 243 -6.49 19.84 -7.31
N GLU A 244 -5.82 20.61 -8.16
CA GLU A 244 -6.33 20.95 -9.49
C GLU A 244 -6.12 19.77 -10.44
N ILE A 245 -7.20 19.20 -11.00
CA ILE A 245 -7.13 18.01 -11.85
C ILE A 245 -7.63 18.37 -13.26
N LYS A 246 -6.85 17.99 -14.27
CA LYS A 246 -7.17 18.28 -15.68
C LYS A 246 -8.55 17.80 -16.13
N ASN A 247 -9.07 16.74 -15.51
CA ASN A 247 -10.41 16.23 -15.81
C ASN A 247 -11.45 17.05 -15.04
N PRO A 248 -12.27 17.89 -15.71
CA PRO A 248 -13.26 18.72 -15.04
C PRO A 248 -14.42 17.92 -14.47
N ARG A 249 -14.55 16.63 -14.80
CA ARG A 249 -15.55 15.72 -14.22
C ARG A 249 -15.05 15.01 -12.97
N ALA A 250 -13.80 15.23 -12.56
CA ALA A 250 -13.27 14.60 -11.36
C ALA A 250 -14.00 15.12 -10.12
N LYS A 251 -14.56 14.20 -9.33
CA LYS A 251 -15.36 14.49 -8.13
C LYS A 251 -14.91 13.63 -6.98
N ALA A 252 -14.32 14.24 -5.96
CA ALA A 252 -14.14 13.60 -4.66
C ALA A 252 -13.71 14.65 -3.62
N ALA A 253 -14.28 14.50 -2.44
CA ALA A 253 -13.77 15.03 -1.19
C ALA A 253 -13.71 13.83 -0.25
N THR A 254 -12.54 13.53 0.30
CA THR A 254 -12.38 12.46 1.30
C THR A 254 -11.87 13.08 2.58
N LEU A 255 -12.45 12.67 3.71
CA LEU A 255 -12.02 13.05 5.05
C LEU A 255 -11.49 11.80 5.76
N TYR A 256 -10.33 11.92 6.37
CA TYR A 256 -9.67 10.92 7.20
C TYR A 256 -9.55 11.50 8.62
N CYS A 257 -9.62 10.61 9.60
CA CYS A 257 -9.46 10.88 11.03
C CYS A 257 -8.47 9.87 11.61
#